data_AF-A0A397ELF6-F1
#
_entry.id   AF-A0A397ELF6-F1
#
_cell.length_a   1.000
_cell.length_b   1.000
_cell.length_c   1.000
_cell.angle_alpha   90.00
_cell.angle_beta   90.00
_cell.angle_gamma   90.00
#
_symmetry.space_group_name_H-M   'P 1'
#
loop_
_entity.id
_entity.type
_entity.pdbx_description
1 polymer ?
#
loop_
_entity_poly.entity_id
_entity_poly.type
_entity_poly.pdbx_seq_one_letter_code
_entity_poly.pdbx_strand_id
1 'polypeptide(L)'
;RWPPEVNSWVSEYAIAHPCFYIEELEEALRLQFPSLNNISASSICRALMHDRGLTRKEKRAREAAEFELRDYYRRLSPYYSYSDQLVFVDETSKDGRDSIRKYAWSKRNQKAIMDLPFFLVVNEFRLWLHLRLQGFCFGNMSMV
;
A
#
# COMPACT_ATOMS: atom_id res chain seq x y z
N ARG A 1 27.84 0.55 -17.18
CA ARG A 1 27.51 1.14 -15.86
C ARG A 1 27.38 2.63 -16.03
N TRP A 2 26.44 3.28 -15.36
CA TRP A 2 26.26 4.72 -15.48
C TRP A 2 27.36 5.51 -14.75
N PRO A 3 27.67 6.73 -15.21
CA PRO A 3 28.55 7.65 -14.50
C PRO A 3 28.05 7.93 -13.07
N PRO A 4 28.94 8.26 -12.11
CA PRO A 4 28.56 8.59 -10.74
C PRO A 4 27.56 9.75 -10.64
N GLU A 5 27.64 10.71 -11.56
CA GLU A 5 26.76 11.88 -11.65
C GLU A 5 25.31 11.49 -11.98
N VAL A 6 25.11 10.74 -13.07
CA VAL A 6 23.81 10.19 -13.46
C VAL A 6 23.20 9.37 -12.32
N ASN A 7 24.03 8.54 -11.71
CA ASN A 7 23.63 7.72 -10.59
C ASN A 7 23.10 8.55 -9.41
N SER A 8 23.84 9.60 -9.01
CA SER A 8 23.44 10.49 -7.91
C SER A 8 22.12 11.20 -8.21
N TRP A 9 21.98 11.69 -9.44
CA TRP A 9 20.75 12.31 -9.92
C TRP A 9 19.54 11.36 -9.89
N VAL A 10 19.70 10.10 -10.32
CA VAL A 10 18.63 9.09 -10.26
C VAL A 10 18.20 8.80 -8.82
N SER A 11 19.15 8.82 -7.87
CA SER A 11 18.85 8.65 -6.45
C SER A 11 18.03 9.81 -5.90
N GLU A 12 18.37 11.05 -6.23
CA GLU A 12 17.60 12.24 -5.86
C GLU A 12 16.21 12.24 -6.51
N TYR A 13 16.13 11.85 -7.78
CA TYR A 13 14.87 11.73 -8.51
C TYR A 13 13.92 10.72 -7.85
N ALA A 14 14.43 9.55 -7.44
CA ALA A 14 13.64 8.51 -6.79
C ALA A 14 13.11 8.93 -5.40
N ILE A 15 13.81 9.82 -4.70
CA ILE A 15 13.36 10.38 -3.42
C ILE A 15 12.26 11.43 -3.65
N ALA A 16 12.46 12.32 -4.62
CA ALA A 16 11.49 13.36 -4.96
C ALA A 16 10.19 12.78 -5.54
N HIS A 17 10.29 11.71 -6.32
CA HIS A 17 9.17 11.06 -6.98
C HIS A 17 9.09 9.59 -6.53
N PRO A 18 8.50 9.26 -5.38
CA PRO A 18 8.50 7.88 -4.87
C PRO A 18 7.60 6.89 -5.65
N CYS A 19 6.84 7.36 -6.64
CA CYS A 19 5.85 6.57 -7.39
C CYS A 19 5.97 6.78 -8.91
N PHE A 20 7.19 6.96 -9.42
CA PHE A 20 7.45 7.17 -10.83
C PHE A 20 7.34 5.87 -11.67
N TYR A 21 6.97 6.03 -12.93
CA TYR A 21 7.04 4.98 -13.95
C TYR A 21 8.43 4.90 -14.59
N ILE A 22 8.82 3.74 -15.11
CA ILE A 22 10.15 3.56 -15.73
C ILE A 22 10.29 4.48 -16.95
N GLU A 23 9.20 4.67 -17.69
CA GLU A 23 9.08 5.53 -18.86
C GLU A 23 9.30 7.00 -18.50
N GLU A 24 8.81 7.45 -17.34
CA GLU A 24 9.03 8.83 -16.84
C GLU A 24 10.50 9.05 -16.49
N LEU A 25 11.14 8.06 -15.86
CA LEU A 25 12.58 8.14 -15.58
C LEU A 25 13.40 8.13 -16.87
N GLU A 26 12.99 7.36 -17.87
CA GLU A 26 13.63 7.32 -19.19
C GLU A 26 13.57 8.70 -19.88
N GLU A 27 12.42 9.35 -19.88
CA GLU A 27 12.24 10.69 -20.43
C GLU A 27 13.06 11.73 -19.67
N ALA A 28 13.02 11.70 -18.34
CA ALA A 28 13.77 12.64 -17.51
C ALA A 28 15.30 12.46 -17.67
N LEU A 29 15.78 11.23 -17.84
CA LEU A 29 17.19 10.94 -18.16
C LEU A 29 17.60 11.45 -19.54
N ARG A 30 16.74 11.35 -20.56
CA ARG A 30 17.01 11.90 -21.89
C ARG A 30 17.13 13.43 -21.86
N LEU A 31 16.30 14.09 -21.05
CA LEU A 31 16.30 15.55 -20.92
C LEU A 31 17.55 16.05 -20.18
N GLN A 32 17.93 15.40 -19.09
CA GLN A 32 19.09 15.81 -18.28
C GLN A 32 20.44 15.36 -18.85
N PHE A 33 20.50 14.19 -19.48
CA PHE A 33 21.73 13.62 -20.04
C PHE A 33 21.54 13.20 -21.51
N PRO A 34 21.53 14.15 -22.47
CA PRO A 34 21.32 13.84 -23.89
C PRO A 34 22.38 12.93 -24.50
N SER A 35 23.59 12.93 -23.93
CA SER A 35 24.71 12.09 -24.38
C SER A 35 24.66 10.65 -23.85
N LEU A 36 23.69 10.32 -23.00
CA LEU A 36 23.57 9.01 -22.39
C LEU A 36 22.84 8.04 -23.34
N ASN A 37 23.54 7.04 -23.87
CA ASN A 37 22.98 6.14 -24.89
C ASN A 37 22.30 4.89 -24.31
N ASN A 38 22.52 4.56 -23.04
CA ASN A 38 22.07 3.31 -22.43
C ASN A 38 20.83 3.48 -21.51
N ILE A 39 19.79 4.15 -22.03
CA ILE A 39 18.56 4.51 -21.30
C ILE A 39 17.39 3.55 -21.60
N SER A 40 17.63 2.36 -22.14
CA SER A 40 16.52 1.41 -22.36
C SER A 40 15.91 0.97 -21.02
N ALA A 41 14.60 0.67 -20.99
CA ALA A 41 13.91 0.19 -19.79
C ALA A 41 14.66 -0.98 -19.09
N SER A 42 15.27 -1.90 -19.85
CA SER A 42 16.07 -2.99 -19.29
C SER A 42 17.36 -2.53 -18.60
N SER A 43 17.96 -1.43 -19.05
CA SER A 43 19.16 -0.83 -18.47
C SER A 43 18.81 -0.06 -17.21
N ILE A 44 17.71 0.70 -17.24
CA ILE A 44 17.16 1.40 -16.08
C ILE A 44 16.81 0.40 -14.98
N CYS A 45 16.04 -0.65 -15.30
CA CYS A 45 15.69 -1.71 -14.36
C CYS A 45 16.91 -2.35 -13.71
N ARG A 46 17.96 -2.62 -14.51
CA ARG A 46 19.21 -3.17 -14.00
C ARG A 46 19.94 -2.19 -13.07
N ALA A 47 20.02 -0.91 -13.43
CA ALA A 47 20.65 0.11 -12.61
C ALA A 47 19.90 0.31 -11.28
N LEU A 48 18.57 0.37 -11.31
CA LEU A 48 17.74 0.52 -10.11
C LEU A 48 17.85 -0.72 -9.18
N MET A 49 17.69 -1.94 -9.72
CA MET A 49 17.66 -3.14 -8.90
C MET A 49 19.05 -3.63 -8.47
N HIS A 50 20.03 -3.68 -9.39
CA HIS A 50 21.33 -4.28 -9.12
C HIS A 50 22.36 -3.28 -8.62
N ASP A 51 22.47 -2.10 -9.25
CA ASP A 51 23.48 -1.11 -8.85
C ASP A 51 23.04 -0.29 -7.63
N ARG A 52 21.71 -0.15 -7.39
CA ARG A 52 21.14 0.65 -6.29
C ARG A 52 20.35 -0.13 -5.24
N GLY A 53 19.96 -1.38 -5.51
CA GLY A 53 19.15 -2.17 -4.56
C GLY A 53 17.73 -1.63 -4.36
N LEU A 54 17.23 -0.77 -5.25
CA LEU A 54 15.87 -0.25 -5.18
C LEU A 54 14.88 -1.33 -5.61
N THR A 55 13.87 -1.56 -4.78
CA THR A 55 12.81 -2.52 -5.05
C THR A 55 11.45 -1.82 -5.04
N ARG A 56 10.58 -2.20 -5.98
CA ARG A 56 9.21 -1.66 -6.05
C ARG A 56 8.38 -2.26 -4.91
N LYS A 57 7.93 -1.42 -4.00
CA LYS A 57 6.89 -1.77 -3.01
C LYS A 57 5.56 -1.21 -3.47
N GLU A 58 4.53 -2.06 -3.48
CA GLU A 58 3.15 -1.62 -3.70
C GLU A 58 2.66 -0.96 -2.40
N LYS A 59 2.28 0.33 -2.45
CA LYS A 59 1.83 1.06 -1.25
C LYS A 59 0.49 0.48 -0.78
N ARG A 60 0.43 0.13 0.52
CA ARG A 60 -0.82 -0.05 1.26
C ARG A 60 -1.33 1.31 1.74
N ALA A 61 -2.64 1.36 2.04
CA ALA A 61 -3.47 2.47 2.49
C ALA A 61 -2.76 3.83 2.65
N ARG A 62 -3.18 4.80 1.84
CA ARG A 62 -2.74 6.20 1.95
C ARG A 62 -3.08 6.70 3.35
N GLU A 63 -2.06 7.08 4.13
CA GLU A 63 -2.28 7.78 5.39
C GLU A 63 -3.10 9.04 5.12
N ALA A 64 -4.03 9.35 6.04
CA ALA A 64 -4.90 10.52 5.96
C ALA A 64 -4.08 11.79 5.69
N ALA A 65 -4.64 12.75 4.95
CA ALA A 65 -3.92 13.97 4.65
C ALA A 65 -3.51 14.65 5.97
N GLU A 66 -2.25 15.08 6.08
CA GLU A 66 -1.71 15.62 7.36
C GLU A 66 -2.57 16.75 7.94
N PHE A 67 -3.23 17.52 7.07
CA PHE A 67 -4.18 18.55 7.44
C PHE A 67 -5.40 18.01 8.20
N GLU A 68 -5.98 16.90 7.75
CA GLU A 68 -7.14 16.25 8.37
C GLU A 68 -6.78 15.70 9.75
N LEU A 69 -5.59 15.10 9.88
CA LEU A 69 -5.06 14.65 11.17
C LEU A 69 -4.90 15.82 12.13
N ARG A 70 -4.29 16.92 11.67
CA ARG A 70 -4.06 18.09 12.51
C ARG A 70 -5.36 18.75 12.98
N ASP A 71 -6.35 18.85 12.10
CA ASP A 71 -7.66 19.38 12.46
C ASP A 71 -8.40 18.45 13.44
N TYR A 72 -8.34 17.14 13.21
CA TYR A 72 -8.90 16.15 14.11
C TYR A 72 -8.31 16.27 15.53
N TYR A 73 -6.98 16.32 15.67
CA TYR A 73 -6.33 16.48 16.97
C TYR A 73 -6.68 17.82 17.64
N ARG A 74 -6.81 18.91 16.86
CA ARG A 74 -7.24 20.22 17.39
C ARG A 74 -8.66 20.16 17.94
N ARG A 75 -9.58 19.47 17.26
CA ARG A 75 -10.96 19.31 17.74
C ARG A 75 -11.05 18.39 18.95
N LEU A 76 -10.16 17.40 19.05
CA LEU A 76 -10.15 16.43 20.13
C LEU A 76 -9.51 16.98 21.42
N SER A 77 -8.52 17.86 21.32
CA SER A 77 -7.71 18.34 22.45
C SER A 77 -8.49 18.98 23.61
N PRO A 78 -9.62 19.69 23.43
CA PRO A 78 -10.35 20.28 24.55
C PRO A 78 -11.11 19.26 25.41
N TYR A 79 -11.42 18.09 24.83
CA TYR A 79 -12.28 17.08 25.45
C TYR A 79 -11.50 15.86 25.93
N TYR A 80 -10.34 15.60 25.32
CA TYR A 80 -9.51 14.44 25.60
C TYR A 80 -8.35 14.81 26.53
N SER A 81 -8.39 14.29 27.75
CA SER A 81 -7.31 14.46 28.74
C SER A 81 -6.61 13.14 29.08
N TYR A 82 -7.34 12.03 29.05
CA TYR A 82 -6.84 10.71 29.44
C TYR A 82 -7.35 9.62 28.52
N SER A 83 -6.51 8.61 28.33
CA SER A 83 -6.74 7.49 27.42
C SER A 83 -7.96 6.64 27.78
N ASP A 84 -8.36 6.62 29.06
CA ASP A 84 -9.53 5.89 29.57
C ASP A 84 -10.89 6.48 29.14
N GLN A 85 -10.89 7.68 28.56
CA GLN A 85 -12.08 8.36 28.07
C GLN A 85 -12.50 7.90 26.66
N LEU A 86 -11.62 7.17 25.95
CA LEU A 86 -11.87 6.74 24.59
C LEU A 86 -12.59 5.39 24.54
N VAL A 87 -13.67 5.36 23.77
CA VAL A 87 -14.32 4.13 23.32
C VAL A 87 -14.23 4.14 21.80
N PHE A 88 -13.53 3.17 21.25
CA PHE A 88 -13.43 2.99 19.81
C PHE A 88 -14.61 2.13 19.35
N VAL A 89 -15.37 2.66 18.40
CA VAL A 89 -16.46 1.95 17.75
C VAL A 89 -16.10 1.86 16.29
N ASP A 90 -16.05 0.64 15.78
CA ASP A 90 -15.84 0.40 14.37
C ASP A 90 -16.75 -0.73 13.90
N GLU A 91 -17.28 -0.58 12.70
CA GLU A 91 -18.10 -1.61 12.05
C GLU A 91 -17.22 -2.36 11.05
N THR A 92 -17.03 -3.65 11.30
CA THR A 92 -16.45 -4.54 10.29
C THR A 92 -17.57 -5.38 9.70
N SER A 93 -17.76 -5.25 8.38
CA SER A 93 -18.48 -6.27 7.62
C SER A 93 -17.54 -7.47 7.43
N LYS A 94 -18.05 -8.68 7.67
CA LYS A 94 -17.38 -9.92 7.25
C LYS A 94 -18.29 -10.61 6.26
N ASP A 95 -17.86 -10.69 5.02
CA ASP A 95 -18.46 -11.60 4.05
C ASP A 95 -17.79 -12.97 4.21
N GLY A 96 -18.57 -14.06 4.27
CA GLY A 96 -18.03 -15.42 4.18
C GLY A 96 -17.26 -15.68 2.86
N ARG A 97 -17.41 -14.78 1.89
CA ARG A 97 -16.65 -14.69 0.65
C ARG A 97 -15.44 -13.76 0.72
N ASP A 98 -14.98 -13.33 1.90
CA ASP A 98 -13.76 -12.54 2.09
C ASP A 98 -12.60 -13.23 1.39
N SER A 99 -12.45 -12.84 0.13
CA SER A 99 -11.74 -13.59 -0.88
C SER A 99 -10.35 -13.02 -0.85
N ILE A 100 -9.58 -13.47 0.14
CA ILE A 100 -8.13 -13.41 0.05
C ILE A 100 -7.79 -13.96 -1.34
N ARG A 101 -7.18 -13.12 -2.20
CA ARG A 101 -6.71 -13.55 -3.52
C ARG A 101 -5.85 -14.79 -3.31
N LYS A 102 -6.33 -15.94 -3.76
CA LYS A 102 -5.59 -17.20 -3.65
C LYS A 102 -4.51 -17.21 -4.72
N TYR A 103 -3.27 -17.39 -4.30
CA TYR A 103 -2.14 -17.51 -5.21
C TYR A 103 -1.90 -19.00 -5.49
N ALA A 104 -1.66 -19.35 -6.75
CA ALA A 104 -1.31 -20.69 -7.18
C ALA A 104 -0.09 -20.65 -8.10
N TRP A 105 0.62 -21.77 -8.16
CA TRP A 105 1.80 -21.92 -8.99
C TRP A 105 1.43 -22.60 -10.31
N SER A 106 1.84 -22.00 -11.42
CA SER A 106 1.73 -22.59 -12.76
C SER A 106 3.04 -22.36 -13.51
N LYS A 107 3.23 -23.08 -14.62
CA LYS A 107 4.35 -22.78 -15.52
C LYS A 107 4.16 -21.36 -16.06
N ARG A 108 5.28 -20.69 -16.36
CA ARG A 108 5.27 -19.36 -16.98
C ARG A 108 4.38 -19.38 -18.23
N ASN A 109 3.51 -18.38 -18.36
CA ASN A 109 2.50 -18.26 -19.42
C ASN A 109 1.36 -19.30 -19.39
N GLN A 110 1.19 -20.04 -18.30
CA GLN A 110 0.01 -20.89 -18.08
C GLN A 110 -0.88 -20.30 -16.98
N LYS A 111 -2.20 -20.40 -17.16
CA LYS A 111 -3.16 -19.97 -16.15
C LYS A 111 -2.98 -20.80 -14.88
N ALA A 112 -2.83 -20.14 -13.74
CA ALA A 112 -2.88 -20.80 -12.45
C ALA A 112 -4.34 -21.20 -12.18
N ILE A 113 -4.61 -22.50 -12.14
CA ILE A 113 -5.95 -23.04 -11.89
C ILE A 113 -6.05 -23.36 -10.39
N MET A 114 -7.11 -22.86 -9.76
CA MET A 114 -7.46 -23.14 -8.36
C MET A 114 -8.90 -23.64 -8.36
N ASP A 115 -9.08 -24.90 -7.96
CA ASP A 115 -10.42 -25.44 -7.74
C ASP A 115 -10.98 -24.87 -6.43
N LEU A 116 -12.13 -24.19 -6.52
CA LEU A 116 -12.83 -23.62 -5.36
C LEU A 116 -13.89 -24.62 -4.88
N PRO A 117 -13.89 -25.02 -3.59
CA PRO A 117 -14.88 -25.96 -3.09
C PRO A 117 -16.12 -25.30 -2.44
N PHE A 118 -16.46 -24.03 -2.70
CA PHE A 118 -17.53 -23.35 -1.95
C PHE A 118 -18.70 -22.80 -2.79
N PHE A 119 -19.91 -23.09 -2.29
CA PHE A 119 -21.22 -22.73 -2.80
C PHE A 119 -21.61 -21.28 -2.45
N LEU A 120 -22.49 -20.70 -3.26
CA LEU A 120 -23.18 -19.44 -3.02
C LEU A 120 -24.17 -19.58 -1.85
N VAL A 121 -23.68 -19.51 -0.60
CA VAL A 121 -24.52 -19.18 0.55
C VAL A 121 -24.00 -17.87 1.12
N VAL A 122 -24.81 -16.82 0.95
CA VAL A 122 -24.51 -15.47 1.43
C VAL A 122 -24.97 -15.40 2.88
N ASN A 123 -24.02 -15.41 3.82
CA ASN A 123 -24.25 -14.95 5.19
C ASN A 123 -23.31 -13.78 5.40
N GLU A 124 -23.84 -12.55 5.35
CA GLU A 124 -23.11 -11.35 5.73
C GLU A 124 -23.27 -11.15 7.25
N PHE A 125 -22.16 -11.09 7.97
CA PHE A 125 -22.17 -10.79 9.39
C PHE A 125 -21.66 -9.37 9.60
N ARG A 126 -22.47 -8.52 10.25
CA ARG A 126 -22.05 -7.21 10.74
C ARG A 126 -21.64 -7.33 12.19
N LEU A 127 -20.38 -7.00 12.49
CA LEU A 127 -19.84 -6.97 13.84
C LEU A 127 -19.62 -5.53 14.28
N TRP A 128 -20.35 -5.13 15.31
CA TRP A 128 -20.11 -3.89 16.03
C TRP A 128 -19.13 -4.16 17.16
N LEU A 129 -17.88 -3.69 17.01
CA LEU A 129 -16.87 -3.83 18.05
C LEU A 129 -16.78 -2.53 18.86
N HIS A 130 -16.93 -2.65 20.18
CA HIS A 130 -16.64 -1.59 21.13
C HIS A 130 -15.36 -1.94 21.88
N LEU A 131 -14.32 -1.13 21.70
CA LEU A 131 -13.00 -1.34 22.30
C LEU A 131 -12.67 -0.21 23.27
N ARG A 132 -12.20 -0.59 24.46
CA ARG A 132 -11.43 0.28 25.36
C ARG A 132 -10.00 -0.24 25.42
N LEU A 133 -9.09 0.59 25.93
CA LEU A 133 -7.68 0.21 26.14
C LEU A 133 -7.51 -0.98 27.11
N GLN A 134 -8.52 -1.24 27.95
CA GLN A 134 -8.54 -2.35 28.90
C GLN A 134 -9.16 -3.64 28.34
N GLY A 135 -9.68 -3.63 27.10
CA GLY A 135 -10.23 -4.80 26.43
C GLY A 135 -11.57 -4.57 25.72
N PHE A 136 -12.19 -5.68 25.30
CA PHE A 136 -13.45 -5.68 24.56
C PHE A 136 -14.65 -5.40 25.48
N CYS A 137 -15.48 -4.43 25.12
CA CYS A 137 -16.64 -4.01 25.90
C CYS A 137 -17.93 -4.49 25.24
N PHE A 138 -18.14 -5.82 25.18
CA PHE A 138 -19.31 -6.50 24.61
C PHE A 138 -19.58 -6.27 23.10
N GLY A 139 -19.87 -7.36 22.40
CA GLY A 139 -20.28 -7.36 21.01
C GLY A 139 -21.59 -8.13 20.90
N ASN A 140 -22.67 -7.45 20.54
CA ASN A 140 -23.89 -8.14 20.12
C ASN A 140 -23.74 -8.49 18.64
N MET A 141 -23.84 -9.78 18.34
CA MET A 141 -23.84 -10.28 16.97
C MET A 141 -25.29 -10.41 16.51
N SER A 142 -25.69 -9.60 15.53
CA SER A 142 -27.01 -9.67 14.91
C SER A 142 -26.90 -10.35 13.55
N MET A 143 -27.65 -11.43 13.36
CA MET A 143 -27.87 -12.05 12.05
C MET A 143 -28.89 -11.22 11.28
N VAL A 144 -28.60 -10.91 10.01
CA VAL A 144 -29.55 -10.38 9.03
C VAL A 144 -29.83 -11.47 8.01
#